data_AF-A0A9E1DWC1-F1
#
_entry.id   AF-A0A9E1DWC1-F1
#
_cell.length_a   1.000
_cell.length_b   1.000
_cell.length_c   1.000
_cell.angle_alpha   90.00
_cell.angle_beta   90.00
_cell.angle_gamma   90.00
#
_symmetry.space_group_name_H-M   'P 1'
#
loop_
_entity.id
_entity.type
_entity.pdbx_description
1 polymer ?
#
loop_
_entity_poly.entity_id
_entity_poly.type
_entity_poly.pdbx_seq_one_letter_code
_entity_poly.pdbx_strand_id
1 'polypeptide(L)' 'MKITIAKTAGFCMGVRRAVEFALDSANRSGGRIYTYGPLIHNPQVLSILS' A
#
# COMPACT_ATOMS: atom_id res chain seq x y z
N MET A 1 -1.05 -12.73 -28.57
CA MET A 1 -0.40 -13.34 -27.39
C MET A 1 -1.43 -13.41 -26.26
N LYS A 2 -1.59 -14.55 -25.58
CA LYS A 2 -2.52 -14.69 -24.45
C LYS A 2 -1.74 -14.56 -23.13
N ILE A 3 -2.13 -13.61 -22.28
CA ILE A 3 -1.53 -13.38 -20.95
C ILE A 3 -2.50 -13.93 -19.89
N THR A 4 -1.99 -14.73 -18.95
CA THR A 4 -2.76 -15.28 -17.83
C THR A 4 -2.13 -14.81 -16.52
N ILE A 5 -2.93 -14.20 -15.64
CA ILE A 5 -2.48 -13.75 -14.31
C ILE A 5 -2.87 -14.81 -13.28
N ALA A 6 -1.96 -15.12 -12.35
CA ALA A 6 -2.23 -16.03 -11.26
C ALA A 6 -3.29 -15.45 -10.31
N LYS A 7 -4.21 -16.29 -9.82
CA LYS A 7 -5.28 -15.87 -8.89
C LYS A 7 -4.77 -15.22 -7.59
N THR A 8 -3.55 -15.59 -7.17
CA THR A 8 -2.90 -15.10 -5.96
C THR A 8 -1.91 -13.96 -6.22
N ALA A 9 -1.80 -13.47 -7.46
CA ALA A 9 -0.87 -12.40 -7.79
C ALA A 9 -1.27 -11.09 -7.10
N GLY A 10 -0.29 -10.37 -6.57
CA GLY A 10 -0.46 -9.07 -5.93
C GLY A 10 -0.25 -9.12 -4.41
N PHE A 11 -0.89 -8.21 -3.70
CA PHE A 11 -0.74 -8.09 -2.25
C PHE A 11 -1.43 -9.22 -1.50
N CYS A 12 -0.74 -9.75 -0.49
CA CYS A 12 -1.41 -10.55 0.54
C CYS A 12 -2.38 -9.67 1.34
N MET A 13 -3.28 -10.31 2.08
CA MET A 13 -4.29 -9.61 2.89
C MET A 13 -3.65 -8.59 3.85
N GLY A 14 -2.54 -8.94 4.50
CA GLY A 14 -1.85 -8.05 5.44
C GLY A 14 -1.31 -6.78 4.78
N VAL A 15 -0.65 -6.93 3.62
CA VAL A 15 -0.12 -5.78 2.86
C VAL A 15 -1.26 -4.91 2.34
N ARG A 16 -2.32 -5.51 1.79
CA ARG A 16 -3.48 -4.77 1.29
C ARG A 16 -4.09 -3.91 2.41
N ARG A 17 -4.34 -4.53 3.57
CA ARG A 17 -4.91 -3.84 4.74
C ARG A 17 -4.00 -2.72 5.26
N ALA A 18 -2.69 -2.94 5.29
CA ALA A 18 -1.74 -1.92 5.74
C ALA A 18 -1.75 -0.68 4.83
N VAL A 19 -1.80 -0.88 3.51
CA VAL A 19 -1.90 0.20 2.52
C VAL A 19 -3.24 0.95 2.63
N GLU A 20 -4.36 0.23 2.70
CA GLU A 20 -5.69 0.83 2.87
C GLU A 20 -5.77 1.65 4.16
N PHE A 21 -5.26 1.12 5.27
CA PHE A 21 -5.26 1.83 6.55
C PHE A 21 -4.43 3.12 6.52
N ALA A 22 -3.26 3.09 5.86
CA ALA A 22 -2.43 4.28 5.72
C ALA A 22 -3.13 5.37 4.90
N LEU A 23 -3.76 5.01 3.78
CA LEU A 23 -4.52 5.93 2.93
C LEU A 23 -5.73 6.52 3.67
N ASP A 24 -6.51 5.68 4.35
CA ASP A 24 -7.66 6.13 5.13
C ASP A 24 -7.26 7.05 6.28
N SER A 25 -6.14 6.76 6.94
CA SER A 25 -5.61 7.59 8.01
C SER A 25 -5.17 8.95 7.47
N ALA A 26 -4.50 8.98 6.31
CA ALA A 26 -4.08 10.22 5.66
C ALA A 26 -5.30 11.09 5.27
N ASN A 27 -6.35 10.48 4.73
CA ASN A 27 -7.58 11.17 4.35
C ASN A 27 -8.33 11.76 5.55
N ARG A 28 -8.15 11.21 6.76
CA ARG A 28 -8.88 11.64 7.97
C ARG A 28 -8.08 12.57 8.88
N SER A 29 -6.75 12.53 8.86
CA SER A 29 -5.96 13.19 9.92
C SER A 29 -5.89 14.73 9.80
N GLY A 30 -6.33 15.32 8.68
CA GLY A 30 -6.27 16.77 8.45
C GLY A 30 -4.84 17.35 8.44
N GLY A 31 -3.82 16.49 8.39
CA GLY A 31 -2.40 16.83 8.56
C GLY A 31 -1.48 15.70 8.13
N ARG A 32 -0.18 15.80 8.42
CA ARG A 32 0.78 14.75 8.07
C ARG A 32 0.71 13.58 9.05
N ILE A 33 0.69 12.36 8.51
CA ILE A 33 0.86 11.13 9.28
C ILE A 33 2.23 10.52 8.97
N TYR A 34 2.72 9.67 9.87
CA TYR A 34 4.01 9.02 9.73
C TYR A 34 3.89 7.52 10.05
N THR A 35 4.70 6.71 9.39
CA THR A 35 4.85 5.28 9.65
C THR A 35 6.21 5.04 10.27
N TYR A 36 6.34 3.99 11.10
CA TYR A 36 7.62 3.58 11.68
C TYR A 36 8.43 2.79 10.65
N GLY A 37 9.13 3.51 9.78
CA GLY A 37 9.85 2.94 8.63
C GLY A 37 8.96 2.77 7.39
N PRO A 38 9.49 2.17 6.30
CA PRO A 38 8.72 1.99 5.07
C PRO A 38 7.54 1.06 5.29
N LEU A 39 6.34 1.47 4.86
CA LEU A 39 5.10 0.69 5.03
C LEU A 39 5.21 -0.72 4.42
N ILE A 40 5.84 -0.84 3.25
CA ILE A 40 6.22 -2.09 2.59
C ILE A 40 7.50 -1.91 1.78
N HIS A 41 8.17 -3.01 1.46
CA HIS A 41 9.35 -3.02 0.58
C HIS A 41 8.95 -2.98 -0.92
N ASN A 42 8.27 -1.92 -1.32
CA ASN A 42 7.96 -1.62 -2.71
C ASN A 42 8.15 -0.12 -2.97
N PRO A 43 9.28 0.30 -3.58
CA PRO A 43 9.59 1.72 -3.79
C PRO A 43 8.53 2.49 -4.58
N GLN A 44 7.88 1.83 -5.55
CA GLN A 44 6.83 2.47 -6.35
C GLN A 44 5.62 2.82 -5.48
N VAL A 45 5.20 1.89 -4.62
CA VAL A 45 4.09 2.12 -3.68
C VAL A 45 4.47 3.17 -2.65
N LEU A 46 5.69 3.13 -2.12
CA LEU A 46 6.16 4.15 -1.18
C LEU A 46 6.13 5.55 -1.81
N SER A 47 6.43 5.70 -3.11
CA SER A 47 6.35 7.00 -3.79
C SER A 47 4.94 7.57 -3.91
N ILE A 48 3.91 6.71 -3.93
CA ILE A 48 2.49 7.13 -3.97
C ILE A 48 2.03 7.62 -2.60
N LEU A 49 2.68 7.16 -1.53
CA LEU A 49 2.33 7.45 -0.14
C LEU A 49 3.14 8.62 0.45
N SER A 50 4.08 9.18 -0.31
CA SER A 50 5.03 10.22 0.16
C SER A 50 4.58 11.63 -0.20
#